data_AF-A0A9E1ADT2-F1
#
_entry.id   AF-A0A9E1ADT2-F1
#
_cell.length_a   1.000
_cell.length_b   1.000
_cell.length_c   1.000
_cell.angle_alpha   90.00
_cell.angle_beta   90.00
_cell.angle_gamma   90.00
#
_symmetry.space_group_name_H-M   'P 1'
#
loop_
_entity.id
_entity.type
_entity.pdbx_description
1 polymer ?
#
loop_
_entity_poly.entity_id
_entity_poly.type
_entity_poly.pdbx_seq_one_letter_code
_entity_poly.pdbx_strand_id
1 'polypeptide(L)'
;MKDVRSTVMQLSGRWGNTCYNMLCLAVEAAKGLPREEFQMKRIWSAVREATGKSPETISRALTRAATDIWERGNRELLMEIFARTLTKAPTAKALVYTLAEYVKPSLDYRCFSEPRSGQYGLLVRLDCEPVAMTAPFSANRADVEKLAAQLTVQQRPLAEFRLQFLSGEIPGVLPEQTGEWTKQDDET
;
A
#
# COMPACT_ATOMS: atom_id res chain seq x y z
N MET A 1 -2.01 -7.87 5.75
CA MET A 1 -0.73 -7.18 5.49
C MET A 1 0.30 -8.17 4.96
N LYS A 2 0.83 -7.95 3.76
CA LYS A 2 1.99 -8.70 3.28
C LYS A 2 3.24 -8.16 3.97
N ASP A 3 3.74 -8.91 4.94
CA ASP A 3 4.96 -8.57 5.67
C ASP A 3 6.22 -8.81 4.81
N VAL A 4 7.16 -7.86 4.80
CA VAL A 4 8.38 -7.94 4.00
C VAL A 4 9.20 -9.15 4.39
N ARG A 5 9.38 -9.36 5.70
CA ARG A 5 10.22 -10.45 6.21
C ARG A 5 9.65 -11.82 5.83
N SER A 6 8.35 -12.00 6.03
CA SER A 6 7.62 -13.23 5.69
C SER A 6 7.68 -13.51 4.18
N THR A 7 7.50 -12.48 3.35
CA THR A 7 7.60 -12.61 1.88
C THR A 7 9.00 -13.03 1.44
N VAL A 8 10.05 -12.37 1.98
CA VAL A 8 11.44 -12.73 1.68
C VAL A 8 11.78 -14.15 2.16
N MET A 9 11.25 -14.57 3.30
CA MET A 9 11.44 -15.93 3.84
C MET A 9 10.80 -17.00 2.95
N GLN A 10 9.59 -16.75 2.44
CA GLN A 10 8.92 -17.65 1.50
C GLN A 10 9.67 -17.73 0.16
N LEU A 11 10.21 -16.60 -0.31
CA LEU A 11 11.01 -16.55 -1.54
C LEU A 11 12.35 -17.27 -1.41
N SER A 12 13.07 -17.06 -0.31
CA SER A 12 14.37 -17.69 -0.13
C SER A 12 14.28 -19.17 0.19
N GLY A 13 13.17 -19.62 0.80
CA GLY A 13 13.00 -20.97 1.32
C GLY A 13 13.94 -21.32 2.49
N ARG A 14 14.83 -20.40 2.87
CA ARG A 14 15.87 -20.56 3.91
C ARG A 14 16.14 -19.23 4.58
N TRP A 15 16.13 -19.22 5.91
CA TRP A 15 16.52 -18.06 6.72
C TRP A 15 17.91 -18.29 7.31
N GLY A 16 18.80 -17.30 7.28
CA GLY A 16 20.14 -17.41 7.88
C GLY A 16 21.27 -16.65 7.18
N ASN A 17 21.09 -16.28 5.90
CA ASN A 17 22.05 -15.44 5.20
C ASN A 17 21.83 -13.96 5.49
N THR A 18 22.91 -13.23 5.82
CA THR A 18 22.87 -11.79 6.10
C THR A 18 22.37 -10.96 4.92
N CYS A 19 22.45 -11.49 3.69
CA CYS A 19 21.92 -10.82 2.51
C CYS A 19 20.39 -10.64 2.55
N TYR A 20 19.65 -11.54 3.19
CA TYR A 20 18.19 -11.43 3.31
C TYR A 20 17.78 -10.32 4.27
N ASN A 21 18.54 -10.10 5.35
CA ASN A 21 18.31 -8.95 6.22
C ASN A 21 18.53 -7.63 5.46
N MET A 22 19.57 -7.54 4.62
CA MET A 22 19.78 -6.36 3.78
C MET A 22 18.67 -6.18 2.74
N LEU A 23 18.18 -7.28 2.16
CA LEU A 23 17.05 -7.23 1.22
C LEU A 23 15.79 -6.70 1.91
N CYS A 24 15.45 -7.18 3.11
CA CYS A 24 14.31 -6.67 3.87
C CYS A 24 14.44 -5.17 4.12
N LEU A 25 15.58 -4.69 4.61
CA LEU A 25 15.79 -3.26 4.86
C LEU A 25 15.69 -2.42 3.58
N ALA A 26 16.23 -2.92 2.46
CA ALA A 26 16.14 -2.24 1.18
C ALA A 26 14.70 -2.16 0.65
N VAL A 27 13.91 -3.22 0.83
CA VAL A 27 12.49 -3.27 0.45
C VAL A 27 11.67 -2.33 1.33
N GLU A 28 11.90 -2.30 2.64
CA GLU A 28 11.20 -1.36 3.54
C GLU A 28 11.53 0.10 3.19
N ALA A 29 12.80 0.42 2.92
CA ALA A 29 13.20 1.75 2.48
C ALA A 29 12.58 2.14 1.13
N ALA A 30 12.33 1.16 0.26
CA ALA A 30 11.73 1.38 -1.06
C ALA A 30 10.21 1.51 -1.02
N LYS A 31 9.52 0.79 -0.13
CA LYS A 31 8.05 0.70 -0.06
C LYS A 31 7.35 2.06 0.11
N GLY A 32 8.03 3.02 0.76
CA GLY A 32 7.52 4.38 0.97
C GLY A 32 7.77 5.35 -0.19
N LEU A 33 8.51 4.95 -1.24
CA LEU A 33 8.91 5.86 -2.31
C LEU A 33 7.91 5.88 -3.47
N PRO A 34 7.58 7.06 -4.02
CA PRO A 34 6.97 7.17 -5.34
C PRO A 34 7.86 6.53 -6.42
N ARG A 35 7.25 6.09 -7.53
CA ARG A 35 7.96 5.40 -8.62
C ARG A 35 9.08 6.26 -9.21
N GLU A 36 8.83 7.56 -9.35
CA GLU A 36 9.74 8.57 -9.88
C GLU A 36 10.96 8.78 -8.96
N GLU A 37 10.78 8.54 -7.67
CA GLU A 37 11.81 8.71 -6.64
C GLU A 37 12.62 7.44 -6.36
N PHE A 38 12.27 6.32 -6.99
CA PHE A 38 12.94 5.05 -6.78
C PHE A 38 14.39 5.08 -7.31
N GLN A 39 15.33 5.31 -6.40
CA GLN A 39 16.76 5.38 -6.70
C GLN A 39 17.57 4.52 -5.73
N MET A 40 18.38 3.60 -6.28
CA MET A 40 19.22 2.70 -5.47
C MET A 40 20.16 3.46 -4.53
N LYS A 41 20.66 4.63 -4.92
CA LYS A 41 21.53 5.45 -4.06
C LYS A 41 20.81 5.89 -2.77
N ARG A 42 19.53 6.28 -2.85
CA ARG A 42 18.72 6.67 -1.68
C ARG A 42 18.46 5.45 -0.79
N ILE A 43 18.11 4.31 -1.39
CA ILE A 43 17.91 3.04 -0.68
C ILE A 43 19.20 2.62 0.03
N TRP A 44 20.36 2.71 -0.61
CA TRP A 44 21.64 2.41 0.01
C TRP A 44 21.96 3.36 1.18
N SER A 45 21.60 4.64 1.09
CA SER A 45 21.77 5.59 2.21
C SER A 45 20.94 5.16 3.42
N ALA A 46 19.65 4.86 3.22
CA ALA A 46 18.77 4.41 4.30
C ALA A 46 19.24 3.10 4.94
N VAL A 47 19.66 2.12 4.12
CA VAL A 47 20.20 0.85 4.63
C VAL A 47 21.55 1.05 5.34
N ARG A 48 22.39 1.98 4.87
CA ARG A 48 23.65 2.35 5.53
C ARG A 48 23.39 2.98 6.88
N GLU A 49 22.43 3.90 6.99
CA GLU A 49 22.05 4.51 8.27
C GLU A 49 21.59 3.45 9.28
N ALA A 50 20.81 2.46 8.83
CA ALA A 50 20.33 1.37 9.68
C ALA A 50 21.40 0.33 10.09
N THR A 51 22.47 0.15 9.30
CA THR A 51 23.40 -0.98 9.47
C THR A 51 24.87 -0.58 9.65
N GLY A 52 25.24 0.67 9.38
CA GLY A 52 26.62 1.14 9.32
C GLY A 52 27.46 0.63 8.15
N LYS A 53 26.89 -0.17 7.24
CA LYS A 53 27.65 -0.85 6.17
C LYS A 53 27.88 0.04 4.95
N SER A 54 28.98 -0.21 4.24
CA SER A 54 29.31 0.55 3.02
C SER A 54 28.32 0.26 1.87
N PRO A 55 28.07 1.21 0.96
CA PRO A 55 27.21 1.00 -0.21
C PRO A 55 27.63 -0.20 -1.08
N GLU A 56 28.93 -0.48 -1.20
CA GLU A 56 29.45 -1.63 -1.96
C GLU A 56 29.08 -2.95 -1.30
N THR A 57 29.16 -3.00 0.04
CA THR A 57 28.76 -4.17 0.82
C THR A 57 27.26 -4.42 0.69
N ILE A 58 26.46 -3.35 0.74
CA ILE A 58 25.00 -3.40 0.53
C ILE A 58 24.68 -3.89 -0.87
N SER A 59 25.27 -3.28 -1.90
CA SER A 59 25.09 -3.66 -3.30
C SER A 59 25.44 -5.14 -3.56
N ARG A 60 26.56 -5.62 -3.01
CA ARG A 60 26.99 -7.01 -3.12
C ARG A 60 26.01 -7.96 -2.42
N ALA A 61 25.53 -7.60 -1.24
CA ALA A 61 24.55 -8.41 -0.51
C ALA A 61 23.22 -8.52 -1.28
N LEU A 62 22.71 -7.41 -1.84
CA LEU A 62 21.47 -7.43 -2.63
C LEU A 62 21.62 -8.25 -3.92
N THR A 63 22.76 -8.12 -4.60
CA THR A 63 23.08 -8.94 -5.78
C THR A 63 23.12 -10.42 -5.40
N ARG A 64 23.79 -10.77 -4.29
CA ARG A 64 23.83 -12.14 -3.77
C ARG A 64 22.45 -12.66 -3.43
N ALA A 65 21.58 -11.86 -2.81
CA ALA A 65 20.21 -12.26 -2.50
C ALA A 65 19.41 -12.57 -3.77
N ALA A 66 19.52 -11.73 -4.80
CA ALA A 66 18.83 -11.96 -6.06
C ALA A 66 19.29 -13.24 -6.78
N THR A 67 20.60 -13.51 -6.79
CA THR A 67 21.16 -14.75 -7.33
C THR A 67 20.72 -15.96 -6.51
N ASP A 68 20.80 -15.91 -5.17
CA ASP A 68 20.48 -17.05 -4.30
C ASP A 68 18.98 -17.42 -4.40
N ILE A 69 18.08 -16.42 -4.41
CA ILE A 69 16.64 -16.64 -4.63
C ILE A 69 16.39 -17.26 -6.00
N TRP A 70 17.06 -16.77 -7.04
CA TRP A 70 16.90 -17.32 -8.38
C TRP A 70 17.38 -18.77 -8.50
N GLU A 71 18.50 -19.11 -7.87
CA GLU A 71 19.12 -20.44 -8.00
C GLU A 71 18.49 -21.48 -7.07
N ARG A 72 18.06 -21.07 -5.88
CA ARG A 72 17.73 -21.99 -4.77
C ARG A 72 16.42 -21.68 -4.05
N GLY A 73 15.80 -20.55 -4.37
CA GLY A 73 14.54 -20.11 -3.76
C GLY A 73 13.30 -20.63 -4.49
N ASN A 74 12.15 -20.10 -4.07
CA ASN A 74 10.86 -20.40 -4.67
C ASN A 74 10.66 -19.61 -5.98
N ARG A 75 10.93 -20.25 -7.12
CA ARG A 75 10.78 -19.65 -8.45
C ARG A 75 9.34 -19.37 -8.84
N GLU A 76 8.40 -20.20 -8.40
CA GLU A 76 6.97 -20.02 -8.71
C GLU A 76 6.47 -18.73 -8.06
N LEU A 77 6.72 -18.55 -6.77
CA LEU A 77 6.39 -17.33 -6.04
C LEU A 77 7.13 -16.12 -6.62
N LEU A 78 8.39 -16.27 -7.04
CA LEU A 78 9.13 -15.19 -7.69
C LEU A 78 8.46 -14.74 -8.99
N MET A 79 8.00 -15.67 -9.83
CA MET A 79 7.29 -15.34 -11.07
C MET A 79 5.90 -14.74 -10.82
N GLU A 80 5.20 -15.21 -9.78
CA GLU A 80 3.93 -14.63 -9.32
C GLU A 80 4.13 -13.16 -8.91
N ILE A 81 5.13 -12.87 -8.08
CA ILE A 81 5.45 -11.52 -7.62
C ILE A 81 5.85 -10.61 -8.79
N PHE A 82 6.59 -11.14 -9.76
CA PHE A 82 6.94 -10.40 -10.98
C PHE A 82 5.79 -10.31 -12.00
N ALA A 83 4.68 -11.02 -11.78
CA ALA A 83 3.55 -11.16 -12.70
C ALA A 83 3.97 -11.53 -14.14
N ARG A 84 5.07 -12.29 -14.28
CA ARG A 84 5.60 -12.74 -15.58
C ARG A 84 6.60 -13.87 -15.40
N THR A 85 6.80 -14.64 -16.48
CA THR A 85 7.89 -15.61 -16.56
C THR A 85 9.24 -14.90 -16.62
N LEU A 86 10.19 -15.34 -15.79
CA LEU A 86 11.57 -14.89 -15.83
C LEU A 86 12.44 -15.97 -16.49
N THR A 87 13.30 -15.58 -17.43
CA THR A 87 14.25 -16.49 -18.09
C THR A 87 15.66 -16.42 -17.49
N LYS A 88 15.91 -15.43 -16.64
CA LYS A 88 17.19 -15.22 -15.93
C LYS A 88 16.95 -14.55 -14.57
N ALA A 89 17.96 -14.60 -13.71
CA ALA A 89 17.93 -13.95 -12.41
C ALA A 89 17.54 -12.46 -12.52
N PRO A 90 16.63 -11.96 -11.67
CA PRO A 90 16.35 -10.53 -11.61
C PRO A 90 17.58 -9.77 -11.13
N THR A 91 17.74 -8.53 -11.57
CA THR A 91 18.76 -7.64 -10.99
C THR A 91 18.37 -7.27 -9.56
N ALA A 92 19.35 -6.91 -8.73
CA ALA A 92 19.09 -6.42 -7.37
C ALA A 92 18.07 -5.26 -7.36
N LYS A 93 18.19 -4.32 -8.32
CA LYS A 93 17.25 -3.20 -8.47
C LYS A 93 15.83 -3.68 -8.78
N ALA A 94 15.68 -4.59 -9.76
CA ALA A 94 14.37 -5.09 -10.14
C ALA A 94 13.72 -5.87 -9.01
N LEU A 95 14.49 -6.71 -8.30
CA LEU A 95 14.00 -7.46 -7.16
C LEU A 95 13.51 -6.54 -6.03
N VAL A 96 14.31 -5.55 -5.62
CA VAL A 96 13.92 -4.60 -4.56
C VAL A 96 12.67 -3.83 -4.97
N TYR A 97 12.62 -3.30 -6.19
CA TYR A 97 11.45 -2.54 -6.68
C TYR A 97 10.18 -3.39 -6.68
N THR A 98 10.23 -4.57 -7.32
CA THR A 98 9.05 -5.42 -7.45
C THR A 98 8.57 -5.94 -6.10
N LEU A 99 9.48 -6.28 -5.18
CA LEU A 99 9.09 -6.66 -3.81
C LEU A 99 8.46 -5.50 -3.06
N ALA A 100 9.02 -4.29 -3.17
CA ALA A 100 8.46 -3.10 -2.53
C ALA A 100 7.04 -2.80 -3.01
N GLU A 101 6.79 -2.92 -4.32
CA GLU A 101 5.43 -2.78 -4.88
C GLU A 101 4.51 -3.92 -4.42
N TYR A 102 5.01 -5.15 -4.39
CA TYR A 102 4.22 -6.32 -4.00
C TYR A 102 3.76 -6.31 -2.53
N VAL A 103 4.62 -5.80 -1.63
CA VAL A 103 4.35 -5.70 -0.18
C VAL A 103 3.77 -4.33 0.21
N LYS A 104 3.57 -3.42 -0.76
CA LYS A 104 2.94 -2.14 -0.53
C LYS A 104 1.49 -2.38 -0.11
N PRO A 105 1.04 -1.82 1.02
CA PRO A 105 -0.34 -1.92 1.44
C PRO A 105 -1.24 -1.36 0.34
N SER A 106 -2.24 -2.13 -0.04
CA SER A 106 -3.21 -1.73 -1.05
C SER A 106 -4.42 -1.11 -0.37
N LEU A 107 -4.75 0.13 -0.74
CA LEU A 107 -6.00 0.75 -0.34
C LEU A 107 -7.04 0.47 -1.41
N ASP A 108 -8.20 -0.01 -0.99
CA ASP A 108 -9.37 -0.10 -1.84
C ASP A 108 -10.58 0.57 -1.19
N TYR A 109 -11.35 1.26 -2.01
CA TYR A 109 -12.53 2.01 -1.60
C TYR A 109 -13.76 1.27 -2.11
N ARG A 110 -14.76 1.13 -1.25
CA ARG A 110 -16.02 0.44 -1.56
C ARG A 110 -17.20 1.30 -1.19
N CYS A 111 -18.25 1.22 -1.99
CA CYS A 111 -19.55 1.75 -1.61
C CYS A 111 -20.17 0.85 -0.53
N PHE A 112 -20.74 1.45 0.52
CA PHE A 112 -21.61 0.76 1.47
C PHE A 112 -22.99 1.43 1.48
N SER A 113 -24.03 0.69 1.92
CA SER A 113 -25.39 1.21 2.10
C SER A 113 -25.69 1.37 3.58
N GLU A 114 -26.28 2.50 3.97
CA GLU A 114 -26.84 2.70 5.30
C GLU A 114 -28.35 2.44 5.28
N PRO A 115 -28.85 1.39 5.95
CA PRO A 115 -30.26 1.02 5.88
C PRO A 115 -31.23 2.05 6.45
N ARG A 116 -30.79 2.88 7.41
CA ARG A 116 -31.67 3.84 8.12
C ARG A 116 -32.01 5.05 7.25
N SER A 117 -31.03 5.61 6.56
CA SER A 117 -31.22 6.75 5.66
C SER A 117 -31.53 6.34 4.22
N GLY A 118 -31.26 5.08 3.84
CA GLY A 118 -31.29 4.64 2.44
C GLY A 118 -30.18 5.24 1.59
N GLN A 119 -29.22 5.92 2.22
CA GLN A 119 -28.09 6.57 1.56
C GLN A 119 -26.85 5.66 1.55
N TYR A 120 -25.85 6.10 0.79
CA TYR A 120 -24.62 5.38 0.53
C TYR A 120 -23.41 6.21 0.95
N GLY A 121 -22.34 5.53 1.35
CA GLY A 121 -21.07 6.13 1.73
C GLY A 121 -19.87 5.30 1.30
N LEU A 122 -18.67 5.72 1.71
CA LEU A 122 -17.41 5.05 1.38
C LEU A 122 -16.87 4.27 2.58
N LEU A 123 -16.51 3.02 2.31
CA LEU A 123 -15.69 2.18 3.17
C LEU A 123 -14.29 2.13 2.58
N VAL A 124 -13.29 2.45 3.40
CA VAL A 124 -11.88 2.34 3.04
C VAL A 124 -11.31 1.08 3.66
N ARG A 125 -10.65 0.27 2.84
CA ARG A 125 -10.03 -0.98 3.27
C ARG A 125 -8.54 -0.96 2.98
N LEU A 126 -7.76 -1.48 3.91
CA LEU A 126 -6.32 -1.71 3.79
C LEU A 126 -6.10 -3.22 3.71
N ASP A 127 -5.65 -3.73 2.57
CA ASP A 127 -5.51 -5.16 2.32
C ASP A 127 -6.77 -5.96 2.70
N CYS A 128 -7.95 -5.48 2.25
CA CYS A 128 -9.29 -6.02 2.54
C CYS A 128 -9.84 -5.78 3.96
N GLU A 129 -9.05 -5.29 4.91
CA GLU A 129 -9.51 -4.98 6.27
C GLU A 129 -10.10 -3.57 6.34
N PRO A 130 -11.30 -3.35 6.91
CA PRO A 130 -11.89 -2.02 7.03
C PRO A 130 -11.10 -1.14 8.01
N VAL A 131 -10.65 0.03 7.54
CA VAL A 131 -9.82 0.96 8.33
C VAL A 131 -10.42 2.36 8.50
N ALA A 132 -11.39 2.72 7.67
CA ALA A 132 -12.15 3.96 7.80
C ALA A 132 -13.49 3.84 7.09
N MET A 133 -14.47 4.64 7.50
CA MET A 133 -15.77 4.73 6.87
C MET A 133 -16.25 6.19 6.95
N THR A 134 -16.92 6.67 5.91
CA THR A 134 -17.57 7.98 5.91
C THR A 134 -18.97 7.87 6.53
N ALA A 135 -19.55 9.00 6.95
CA ALA A 135 -21.01 9.08 7.03
C ALA A 135 -21.60 8.82 5.62
N PRO A 136 -22.82 8.28 5.49
CA PRO A 136 -23.49 8.25 4.20
C PRO A 136 -23.75 9.68 3.73
N PHE A 137 -23.63 9.90 2.41
CA PHE A 137 -23.65 11.24 1.85
C PHE A 137 -24.35 11.37 0.50
N SER A 138 -24.78 10.26 -0.10
CA SER A 138 -25.47 10.28 -1.38
C SER A 138 -26.59 9.25 -1.41
N ALA A 139 -27.74 9.61 -1.98
CA ALA A 139 -28.79 8.65 -2.32
C ALA A 139 -28.47 7.87 -3.61
N ASN A 140 -27.51 8.33 -4.43
CA ASN A 140 -27.15 7.69 -5.68
C ASN A 140 -25.96 6.73 -5.50
N ARG A 141 -26.28 5.43 -5.45
CA ARG A 141 -25.29 4.34 -5.36
C ARG A 141 -24.24 4.40 -6.48
N ALA A 142 -24.66 4.65 -7.71
CA ALA A 142 -23.77 4.59 -8.87
C ALA A 142 -22.67 5.66 -8.82
N ASP A 143 -23.00 6.84 -8.28
CA ASP A 143 -22.02 7.93 -8.11
C ASP A 143 -20.98 7.56 -7.04
N VAL A 144 -21.41 6.98 -5.91
CA VAL A 144 -20.51 6.54 -4.84
C VAL A 144 -19.61 5.39 -5.31
N GLU A 145 -20.15 4.43 -6.07
CA GLU A 145 -19.37 3.35 -6.67
C GLU A 145 -18.33 3.87 -7.68
N LYS A 146 -18.70 4.85 -8.50
CA LYS A 146 -17.77 5.51 -9.45
C LYS A 146 -16.64 6.23 -8.71
N LEU A 147 -16.96 6.98 -7.66
CA LEU A 147 -15.97 7.65 -6.81
C LEU A 147 -15.04 6.64 -6.13
N ALA A 148 -15.59 5.56 -5.58
CA ALA A 148 -14.83 4.48 -4.96
C ALA A 148 -13.84 3.84 -5.95
N ALA A 149 -14.30 3.56 -7.18
CA ALA A 149 -13.44 3.02 -8.23
C ALA A 149 -12.30 3.99 -8.60
N GLN A 150 -12.60 5.28 -8.73
CA GLN A 150 -11.59 6.31 -9.01
C GLN A 150 -10.53 6.41 -7.91
N LEU A 151 -10.94 6.48 -6.64
CA LEU A 151 -10.03 6.54 -5.49
C LEU A 151 -9.16 5.28 -5.38
N THR A 152 -9.73 4.11 -5.68
CA THR A 152 -9.01 2.83 -5.71
C THR A 152 -7.94 2.80 -6.81
N VAL A 153 -8.27 3.26 -8.01
CA VAL A 153 -7.31 3.33 -9.13
C VAL A 153 -6.19 4.32 -8.83
N GLN A 154 -6.50 5.43 -8.19
CA GLN A 154 -5.50 6.44 -7.80
C GLN A 154 -4.62 5.99 -6.64
N GLN A 155 -4.96 4.89 -5.94
CA GLN A 155 -4.26 4.41 -4.73
C GLN A 155 -4.03 5.54 -3.73
N ARG A 156 -5.05 6.40 -3.53
CA ARG A 156 -4.93 7.59 -2.69
C ARG A 156 -4.55 7.17 -1.26
N PRO A 157 -3.49 7.74 -0.65
CA PRO A 157 -3.11 7.40 0.72
C PRO A 157 -4.22 7.72 1.72
N LEU A 158 -4.37 6.90 2.77
CA LEU A 158 -5.41 7.07 3.78
C LEU A 158 -5.34 8.45 4.47
N ALA A 159 -4.12 8.97 4.71
CA ALA A 159 -3.92 10.29 5.31
C ALA A 159 -4.43 11.42 4.41
N GLU A 160 -4.15 11.34 3.10
CA GLU A 160 -4.62 12.32 2.12
C GLU A 160 -6.14 12.25 1.95
N PHE A 161 -6.69 11.04 1.85
CA PHE A 161 -8.13 10.83 1.83
C PHE A 161 -8.82 11.44 3.07
N ARG A 162 -8.27 11.22 4.27
CA ARG A 162 -8.80 11.80 5.51
C ARG A 162 -8.80 13.32 5.47
N LEU A 163 -7.70 13.94 5.00
CA LEU A 163 -7.61 15.39 4.90
C LEU A 163 -8.65 15.95 3.92
N GLN A 164 -8.77 15.39 2.72
CA GLN A 164 -9.71 15.86 1.71
C GLN A 164 -11.18 15.60 2.09
N PHE A 165 -11.45 14.51 2.80
CA PHE A 165 -12.78 14.23 3.34
C PHE A 165 -13.17 15.28 4.39
N LEU A 166 -12.25 15.61 5.30
CA LEU A 166 -12.48 16.62 6.33
C LEU A 166 -12.53 18.04 5.77
N SER A 167 -11.85 18.32 4.65
CA SER A 167 -11.90 19.63 3.97
C SER A 167 -13.09 19.79 3.02
N GLY A 168 -13.90 18.75 2.81
CA GLY A 168 -15.04 18.78 1.89
C GLY A 168 -14.64 18.72 0.40
N GLU A 169 -13.37 18.51 0.09
CA GLU A 169 -12.85 18.38 -1.28
C GLU A 169 -13.25 17.07 -1.96
N ILE A 170 -13.58 16.04 -1.19
CA ILE A 170 -14.27 14.86 -1.73
C ILE A 170 -15.75 15.25 -1.86
N PRO A 171 -16.27 15.44 -3.09
CA PRO A 171 -17.65 15.90 -3.28
C PRO A 171 -18.61 14.91 -2.62
N GLY A 172 -19.30 15.38 -1.58
CA GLY A 172 -20.20 14.57 -0.75
C GLY A 172 -20.46 15.13 0.65
N VAL A 173 -19.59 15.95 1.23
CA VAL A 173 -19.85 16.56 2.56
C VAL A 173 -19.60 18.06 2.41
N LEU A 174 -20.58 18.89 2.08
CA LEU A 174 -21.69 19.34 2.93
C LEU A 174 -22.82 19.90 2.03
N PRO A 175 -24.10 19.56 2.21
CA PRO A 175 -25.13 20.58 2.00
C PRO A 175 -24.96 21.64 3.09
N GLU A 176 -24.91 22.92 2.71
CA GLU A 176 -25.07 24.03 3.64
C GLU A 176 -26.34 23.78 4.46
N GLN A 177 -26.21 23.52 5.76
CA GLN A 177 -27.36 23.56 6.65
C GLN A 177 -27.74 25.03 6.86
N THR A 178 -28.45 25.59 5.88
CA THR A 178 -29.36 26.72 6.11
C THR A 178 -30.65 26.14 6.68
N GLY A 179 -30.69 26.00 7.99
CA GLY A 179 -31.87 25.55 8.72
C GLY A 179 -31.58 25.61 10.21
N GLU A 180 -32.14 26.63 10.85
CA GLU A 180 -32.01 26.92 12.28
C GLU A 180 -32.29 25.66 13.12
N TRP A 181 -31.37 25.36 14.04
CA TRP A 181 -31.64 24.47 15.16
C TRP A 181 -32.66 25.14 16.08
N THR A 182 -33.95 24.97 15.79
CA THR A 182 -34.96 25.13 16.83
C THR A 182 -34.92 23.87 17.70
N LYS A 183 -34.23 24.00 18.84
CA LYS A 183 -34.61 23.22 20.02
C LYS A 183 -36.05 23.57 20.33
N GLN A 184 -36.96 22.62 20.19
CA GLN A 184 -38.19 22.63 20.95
C GLN A 184 -38.67 21.21 21.18
N ASP A 185 -38.46 20.79 22.42
CA ASP A 185 -39.37 20.03 23.28
C ASP A 185 -40.70 19.62 22.63
N ASP A 186 -41.05 18.33 22.68
CA ASP A 186 -41.97 17.91 23.73
C ASP A 186 -42.12 16.39 23.82
N GLU A 187 -42.28 15.94 25.06
CA GLU A 187 -42.84 14.67 25.49
C GLU A 187 -44.17 14.38 24.76
N THR A 188 -44.37 13.18 24.22
CA THR A 188 -45.19 12.08 24.78
C THR A 188 -45.18 10.88 23.83
#